data_AF-A0A7C8N029-F1
#
_entry.id   AF-A0A7C8N029-F1
#
_cell.length_a   1.000
_cell.length_b   1.000
_cell.length_c   1.000
_cell.angle_alpha   90.00
_cell.angle_beta   90.00
_cell.angle_gamma   90.00
#
_symmetry.space_group_name_H-M   'P 1'
#
loop_
_entity.id
_entity.type
_entity.pdbx_description
1 polymer ?
#
loop_
_entity_poly.entity_id
_entity_poly.type
_entity_poly.pdbx_seq_one_letter_code
_entity_poly.pdbx_strand_id
1 'polypeptide(L)'
;MSSEHQGLVTSTSHDGVAISPEDALLLDTHSLIIREDRVTIADKRKSSKKRDASCCGIAGTGKPSDELVTLHNILWARVYISEDKSAVQITSAKELSSRLVKPSTTSIPIDDGDLEKADRWVERLLEKAYEGSQQAKRFKVLINPHGGPGTAEKIYKTEIEPIFAAASCHIDVEHTEYSQHAIKIAQELDIEAYDAVVCISGDGVPHEVFNGLARRPDARKALNKIAVCQLPGGSGNGMCWSFTGTDAPSLAAVALVKGKRTPFDLVSVTQGDKRILSFLSQSVGLTAELDLGTENMRWMGNTRFTVGFLQRVITERIYPSEIHVKLAIESKEEIRRNASTVRLPPDGEHEYEGLPPLQYGTVNDPVPDDWVAESHPKMGNFYCGNVSWDCLVPVHGSTVLMWF
;
A
#
# COMPACT_ATOMS: atom_id res chain seq x y z
N MET A 1 -16.43 59.42 -13.23
CA MET A 1 -16.73 57.98 -13.17
C MET A 1 -15.48 57.26 -13.62
N SER A 2 -14.58 56.99 -12.68
CA SER A 2 -13.30 56.36 -12.93
C SER A 2 -13.22 55.15 -12.01
N SER A 3 -13.23 53.97 -12.61
CA SER A 3 -13.19 52.66 -11.96
C SER A 3 -11.79 52.39 -11.42
N GLU A 4 -11.67 52.11 -10.13
CA GLU A 4 -10.47 51.57 -9.51
C GLU A 4 -10.33 50.08 -9.84
N HIS A 5 -9.25 49.74 -10.56
CA HIS A 5 -8.83 48.36 -10.75
C HIS A 5 -7.95 47.94 -9.57
N GLN A 6 -8.42 46.94 -8.81
CA GLN A 6 -7.63 46.20 -7.82
C GLN A 6 -6.47 45.48 -8.50
N GLY A 7 -5.24 45.74 -8.04
CA GLY A 7 -4.04 45.02 -8.44
C GLY A 7 -3.88 43.73 -7.66
N LEU A 8 -4.12 42.59 -8.31
CA LEU A 8 -3.75 41.27 -7.81
C LEU A 8 -2.24 41.08 -8.04
N VAL A 9 -1.43 41.11 -6.98
CA VAL A 9 0.02 40.92 -7.07
C VAL A 9 0.32 39.43 -7.20
N THR A 10 0.59 38.98 -8.42
CA THR A 10 1.18 37.65 -8.69
C THR A 10 2.66 37.67 -8.31
N SER A 11 3.06 36.94 -7.27
CA SER A 11 4.48 36.79 -6.90
C SER A 11 5.15 35.74 -7.80
N THR A 12 6.13 36.16 -8.59
CA THR A 12 6.94 35.27 -9.44
C THR A 12 8.06 34.62 -8.62
N SER A 13 8.21 33.29 -8.72
CA SER A 13 9.34 32.54 -8.17
C SER A 13 10.41 32.24 -9.22
N HIS A 14 11.60 31.81 -8.75
CA HIS A 14 12.81 31.54 -9.55
C HIS A 14 12.62 30.59 -10.75
N ASP A 15 11.53 29.82 -10.81
CA ASP A 15 11.24 28.80 -11.84
C ASP A 15 10.12 29.19 -12.83
N GLY A 16 9.62 30.43 -12.83
CA GLY A 16 8.73 30.94 -13.89
C GLY A 16 7.29 30.40 -13.92
N VAL A 17 6.90 29.47 -13.05
CA VAL A 17 5.51 28.97 -12.93
C VAL A 17 4.68 29.90 -12.04
N ALA A 18 3.52 30.34 -12.55
CA ALA A 18 2.57 31.12 -11.77
C ALA A 18 2.01 30.28 -10.61
N ILE A 19 2.13 30.80 -9.39
CA ILE A 19 1.64 30.13 -8.17
C ILE A 19 0.22 30.60 -7.92
N SER A 20 -0.71 29.67 -7.72
CA SER A 20 -2.06 30.04 -7.29
C SER A 20 -1.97 30.71 -5.90
N PRO A 21 -2.67 31.83 -5.65
CA PRO A 21 -2.67 32.49 -4.34
C PRO A 21 -3.07 31.55 -3.19
N GLU A 22 -3.88 30.53 -3.47
CA GLU A 22 -4.32 29.53 -2.49
C GLU A 22 -3.21 28.52 -2.10
N ASP A 23 -2.18 28.37 -2.92
CA ASP A 23 -1.08 27.43 -2.69
C ASP A 23 0.04 28.07 -1.85
N ALA A 24 -0.06 29.36 -1.52
CA ALA A 24 0.96 30.10 -0.79
C ALA A 24 0.44 30.65 0.54
N LEU A 25 1.12 30.31 1.63
CA LEU A 25 0.99 30.96 2.93
C LEU A 25 2.24 31.81 3.19
N LEU A 26 2.07 33.13 3.12
CA LEU A 26 3.14 34.10 3.35
C LEU A 26 3.01 34.68 4.74
N LEU A 27 3.91 34.25 5.64
CA LEU A 27 3.99 34.71 7.03
C LEU A 27 5.17 35.69 7.17
N ASP A 28 5.24 36.42 8.28
CA ASP A 28 6.37 37.33 8.53
C ASP A 28 7.70 36.59 8.64
N THR A 29 7.67 35.40 9.24
CA THR A 29 8.88 34.60 9.48
C THR A 29 9.16 33.57 8.39
N HIS A 30 8.13 33.04 7.73
CA HIS A 30 8.25 31.94 6.77
C HIS A 30 7.41 32.18 5.51
N SER A 31 7.77 31.50 4.43
CA SER A 31 6.85 31.29 3.30
C SER A 31 6.68 29.80 3.07
N LEU A 32 5.43 29.35 3.06
CA LEU A 32 5.05 27.97 2.77
C LEU A 32 4.37 27.95 1.40
N ILE A 33 4.92 27.20 0.46
CA ILE A 33 4.44 27.19 -0.91
C ILE A 33 4.23 25.75 -1.36
N ILE A 34 3.00 25.42 -1.72
CA ILE A 34 2.65 24.13 -2.33
C ILE A 34 2.98 24.20 -3.81
N ARG A 35 3.68 23.18 -4.29
CA ARG A 35 4.02 22.96 -5.71
C ARG A 35 3.33 21.68 -6.18
N GLU A 36 3.58 21.31 -7.43
CA GLU A 36 2.98 20.12 -8.04
C GLU A 36 3.32 18.82 -7.29
N ASP A 37 4.56 18.63 -6.84
CA ASP A 37 5.05 17.39 -6.22
C ASP A 37 5.60 17.57 -4.79
N ARG A 38 5.68 18.81 -4.30
CA ARG A 38 6.33 19.15 -3.02
C ARG A 38 5.75 20.38 -2.35
N VAL A 39 6.08 20.56 -1.08
CA VAL A 39 5.94 21.82 -0.35
C VAL A 39 7.32 22.39 -0.05
N THR A 40 7.47 23.70 -0.25
CA THR A 40 8.67 24.46 0.09
C THR A 40 8.41 25.26 1.36
N ILE A 41 9.27 25.09 2.37
CA ILE A 41 9.24 25.80 3.65
C ILE A 41 10.52 26.64 3.73
N ALA A 42 10.39 27.95 3.53
CA ALA A 42 11.52 28.88 3.56
C ALA A 42 11.46 29.80 4.79
N ASP A 43 12.57 29.92 5.53
CA ASP A 43 12.72 30.83 6.68
C ASP A 43 13.28 32.19 6.22
N LYS A 44 12.45 33.23 6.25
CA LYS A 44 12.79 34.59 5.80
C LYS A 44 13.89 35.23 6.66
N ARG A 45 14.06 34.81 7.91
CA ARG A 45 15.09 35.36 8.81
C ARG A 45 16.50 34.90 8.44
N LYS A 46 16.61 33.76 7.77
CA LYS A 46 17.91 33.21 7.31
C LYS A 46 18.36 33.83 5.99
N SER A 47 17.44 34.40 5.19
CA SER A 47 17.79 35.09 3.94
C SER A 47 18.29 36.52 4.17
N SER A 48 17.77 37.24 5.19
CA SER A 48 18.17 38.63 5.47
C SER A 48 19.59 38.75 6.05
N LYS A 49 20.04 37.80 6.89
CA LYS A 49 21.41 37.76 7.44
C LYS A 49 22.51 37.71 6.38
N LYS A 50 22.19 37.38 5.12
CA LYS A 50 23.14 37.34 4.01
C LYS A 50 23.42 38.72 3.41
N ARG A 51 22.55 39.73 3.60
CA ARG A 51 22.78 41.10 3.10
C ARG A 51 23.75 41.90 3.96
N ASP A 52 23.87 41.60 5.25
CA ASP A 52 24.74 42.34 6.18
C ASP A 52 26.13 41.69 6.40
N ALA A 53 26.36 40.48 5.89
CA ALA A 53 27.62 39.73 6.09
C ALA A 53 28.66 39.93 4.95
N SER A 54 28.68 41.10 4.32
CA SER A 54 29.73 41.49 3.35
C SER A 54 30.82 42.36 4.00
N CYS A 55 31.26 42.03 5.21
CA CYS A 55 32.47 42.58 5.79
C CYS A 55 33.07 41.58 6.78
N CYS A 56 34.31 41.17 6.53
CA CYS A 56 35.16 40.24 7.31
C CYS A 56 34.89 38.74 7.08
N GLY A 57 35.81 38.13 6.33
CA GLY A 57 35.83 36.71 6.05
C GLY A 57 36.17 35.88 7.29
N ILE A 58 35.23 35.01 7.65
CA ILE A 58 35.34 33.58 8.00
C ILE A 58 33.88 33.13 8.05
N ALA A 59 33.38 32.48 7.00
CA ALA A 59 31.98 32.03 6.92
C ALA A 59 31.94 30.50 6.88
N GLY A 60 31.30 29.93 7.90
CA GLY A 60 31.06 28.50 8.03
C GLY A 60 30.25 27.93 6.87
N THR A 61 30.55 26.67 6.55
CA THR A 61 29.92 25.88 5.50
C THR A 61 28.52 25.43 5.91
N GLY A 62 27.54 26.30 5.79
CA GLY A 62 26.12 25.95 5.90
C GLY A 62 25.31 26.83 4.98
N LYS A 63 25.01 26.35 3.76
CA LYS A 63 24.06 27.05 2.88
C LYS A 63 22.69 27.08 3.58
N PRO A 64 21.97 28.23 3.62
CA PRO A 64 20.57 28.23 4.01
C PRO A 64 19.80 27.47 2.92
N SER A 65 19.36 26.26 3.21
CA SER A 65 18.52 25.48 2.29
C SER A 65 17.08 25.56 2.78
N ASP A 66 16.20 26.02 1.91
CA ASP A 66 14.77 25.84 2.08
C ASP A 66 14.48 24.35 2.32
N GLU A 67 13.58 24.05 3.26
CA GLU A 67 13.16 22.68 3.47
C GLU A 67 12.16 22.31 2.37
N LEU A 68 12.48 21.24 1.65
CA LEU A 68 11.68 20.70 0.56
C LEU A 68 11.14 19.35 0.98
N VAL A 69 9.82 19.23 1.08
CA VAL A 69 9.14 17.98 1.46
C VAL A 69 8.23 17.55 0.33
N THR A 70 8.40 16.34 -0.19
CA THR A 70 7.52 15.80 -1.23
C THR A 70 6.10 15.62 -0.68
N LEU A 71 5.08 15.89 -1.51
CA LEU A 71 3.68 15.73 -1.10
C LEU A 71 3.35 14.30 -0.68
N HIS A 72 4.00 13.31 -1.31
CA HIS A 72 3.88 11.91 -0.91
C HIS A 72 4.29 11.67 0.55
N ASN A 73 5.34 12.37 1.02
CA ASN A 73 5.85 12.22 2.38
C ASN A 73 5.06 13.04 3.41
N ILE A 74 4.10 13.88 3.02
CA ILE A 74 3.24 14.60 3.96
C ILE A 74 2.22 13.60 4.55
N LEU A 75 2.36 13.34 5.85
CA LEU A 75 1.47 12.45 6.61
C LEU A 75 0.29 13.23 7.17
N TRP A 76 0.53 14.42 7.72
CA TRP A 76 -0.54 15.26 8.25
C TRP A 76 -0.11 16.72 8.34
N ALA A 77 -1.10 17.61 8.48
CA ALA A 77 -0.89 19.01 8.77
C ALA A 77 -2.07 19.54 9.61
N ARG A 78 -1.82 20.52 10.47
CA ARG A 78 -2.86 21.18 11.26
C ARG A 78 -2.41 22.57 11.68
N VAL A 79 -3.37 23.45 11.94
CA VAL A 79 -3.13 24.59 12.81
C VAL A 79 -3.25 24.13 14.26
N TYR A 80 -2.25 24.44 15.05
CA TYR A 80 -2.18 24.18 16.48
C TYR A 80 -2.32 25.51 17.22
N ILE A 81 -3.24 25.57 18.17
CA ILE A 81 -3.51 26.75 18.99
C ILE A 81 -3.36 26.35 20.46
N SER A 82 -2.57 27.13 21.18
CA SER A 82 -2.42 27.07 22.64
C SER A 82 -2.60 28.48 23.21
N GLU A 83 -2.77 28.60 24.53
CA GLU A 83 -3.00 29.90 25.21
C GLU A 83 -1.95 30.96 24.86
N ASP A 84 -0.69 30.56 24.65
CA ASP A 84 0.41 31.50 24.42
C ASP A 84 0.87 31.59 22.95
N LYS A 85 0.49 30.60 22.10
CA LYS A 85 1.12 30.40 20.78
C LYS A 85 0.20 29.68 19.80
N SER A 86 0.26 30.16 18.56
CA SER A 86 -0.34 29.52 17.39
C SER A 86 0.75 29.08 16.41
N ALA A 87 0.58 27.93 15.76
CA ALA A 87 1.53 27.41 14.79
C ALA A 87 0.88 26.52 13.72
N VAL A 88 1.41 26.55 12.50
CA VAL A 88 1.17 25.49 11.51
C VAL A 88 2.13 24.34 11.82
N GLN A 89 1.58 23.14 12.05
CA GLN A 89 2.34 21.91 12.23
C GLN A 89 2.22 21.06 10.99
N ILE A 90 3.35 20.71 10.37
CA ILE A 90 3.42 19.81 9.22
C ILE A 90 4.19 18.56 9.66
N THR A 91 3.53 17.41 9.63
CA THR A 91 4.14 16.11 9.95
C THR A 91 4.43 15.36 8.66
N SER A 92 5.70 15.03 8.45
CA SER A 92 6.16 14.29 7.27
C SER A 92 6.93 13.02 7.63
N ALA A 93 6.91 12.04 6.73
CA ALA A 93 7.79 10.89 6.77
C ALA A 93 9.22 11.31 6.35
N LYS A 94 10.13 11.40 7.33
CA LYS A 94 11.53 11.76 7.11
C LYS A 94 12.38 10.52 6.96
N GLU A 95 13.11 10.45 5.85
CA GLU A 95 14.04 9.36 5.58
C GLU A 95 15.23 9.40 6.54
N LEU A 96 15.50 8.25 7.19
CA LEU A 96 16.69 8.01 8.00
C LEU A 96 17.67 7.06 7.29
N SER A 97 17.13 6.16 6.46
CA SER A 97 17.87 5.31 5.54
C SER A 97 16.94 4.88 4.40
N SER A 98 17.50 4.23 3.38
CA SER A 98 16.74 3.69 2.24
C SER A 98 15.66 2.67 2.62
N ARG A 99 15.63 2.19 3.87
CA ARG A 99 14.65 1.23 4.39
C ARG A 99 13.95 1.71 5.66
N LEU A 100 14.15 2.96 6.08
CA LEU A 100 13.56 3.49 7.31
C LEU A 100 13.16 4.95 7.16
N VAL A 101 11.87 5.21 7.35
CA VAL A 101 11.34 6.57 7.56
C VAL A 101 10.77 6.69 8.97
N LYS A 102 10.80 7.90 9.53
CA LYS A 102 10.09 8.23 10.77
C LYS A 102 9.29 9.51 10.63
N PRO A 103 8.14 9.62 11.32
CA PRO A 103 7.44 10.89 11.42
C PRO A 103 8.34 11.98 12.01
N SER A 104 8.30 13.16 11.42
CA SER A 104 8.94 14.37 11.93
C SER A 104 7.99 15.54 11.73
N THR A 105 7.76 16.31 12.78
CA THR A 105 6.85 17.47 12.75
C THR A 105 7.65 18.77 12.76
N THR A 106 7.46 19.58 11.73
CA THR A 106 7.95 20.95 11.66
C THR A 106 6.84 21.88 12.15
N SER A 107 7.13 22.71 13.15
CA SER A 107 6.19 23.70 13.71
C SER A 107 6.61 25.10 13.32
N ILE A 108 5.75 25.79 12.58
CA ILE A 108 5.97 27.15 12.07
C ILE A 108 5.04 28.11 12.85
N PRO A 109 5.59 29.02 13.66
CA PRO A 109 4.78 29.99 14.39
C PRO A 109 3.97 30.88 13.44
N ILE A 110 2.73 31.18 13.83
CA ILE A 110 1.81 32.10 13.13
C ILE A 110 1.18 33.07 14.12
N ASP A 111 0.81 34.24 13.64
CA ASP A 111 0.07 35.23 14.40
C ASP A 111 -1.44 35.00 14.26
N ASP A 112 -2.22 35.53 15.22
CA ASP A 112 -3.68 35.33 15.25
C ASP A 112 -4.40 35.82 13.97
N GLY A 113 -3.85 36.86 13.32
CA GLY A 113 -4.39 37.40 12.07
C GLY A 113 -4.24 36.48 10.85
N ASP A 114 -3.42 35.43 10.94
CA ASP A 114 -3.17 34.48 9.86
C ASP A 114 -3.85 33.12 10.08
N LEU A 115 -4.54 32.91 11.20
CA LEU A 115 -5.20 31.63 11.54
C LEU A 115 -6.10 31.11 10.41
N GLU A 116 -7.03 31.92 9.93
CA GLU A 116 -7.96 31.49 8.87
C GLU A 116 -7.27 31.19 7.54
N LYS A 117 -6.20 31.93 7.22
CA LYS A 117 -5.42 31.68 5.99
C LYS A 117 -4.62 30.39 6.13
N ALA A 118 -4.06 30.16 7.33
CA ALA A 118 -3.29 28.98 7.65
C ALA A 118 -4.18 27.72 7.62
N ASP A 119 -5.39 27.79 8.16
CA ASP A 119 -6.36 26.68 8.10
C ASP A 119 -6.68 26.30 6.66
N ARG A 120 -7.07 27.26 5.81
CA ARG A 120 -7.35 27.00 4.39
C ARG A 120 -6.14 26.42 3.65
N TRP A 121 -4.94 26.93 3.94
CA TRP A 121 -3.72 26.43 3.34
C TRP A 121 -3.39 25.00 3.79
N VAL A 122 -3.64 24.67 5.07
CA VAL A 122 -3.48 23.31 5.61
C VAL A 122 -4.46 22.34 4.93
N GLU A 123 -5.72 22.71 4.77
CA GLU A 123 -6.72 21.92 4.05
C GLU A 123 -6.24 21.65 2.61
N ARG A 124 -5.81 22.70 1.91
CA ARG A 124 -5.27 22.61 0.54
C ARG A 124 -4.03 21.70 0.45
N LEU A 125 -3.12 21.79 1.42
CA LEU A 125 -1.95 20.92 1.50
C LEU A 125 -2.37 19.46 1.64
N LEU A 126 -3.33 19.15 2.52
CA LEU A 126 -3.80 17.79 2.73
C LEU A 126 -4.56 17.24 1.53
N GLU A 127 -5.39 18.04 0.87
CA GLU A 127 -6.07 17.68 -0.38
C GLU A 127 -5.05 17.24 -1.44
N LYS A 128 -4.03 18.06 -1.70
CA LYS A 128 -2.98 17.76 -2.68
C LYS A 128 -2.11 16.58 -2.25
N ALA A 129 -1.73 16.51 -0.97
CA ALA A 129 -0.92 15.42 -0.45
C ALA A 129 -1.64 14.07 -0.56
N TYR A 130 -2.96 14.04 -0.42
CA TYR A 130 -3.78 12.83 -0.47
C TYR A 130 -4.61 12.73 -1.76
N GLU A 131 -4.19 13.36 -2.85
CA GLU A 131 -4.97 13.36 -4.10
C GLU A 131 -5.32 11.94 -4.58
N GLY A 132 -6.62 11.63 -4.61
CA GLY A 132 -7.15 10.30 -4.97
C GLY A 132 -7.02 9.23 -3.89
N SER A 133 -6.67 9.60 -2.66
CA SER A 133 -6.59 8.73 -1.48
C SER A 133 -7.43 9.31 -0.33
N GLN A 134 -7.96 8.45 0.52
CA GLN A 134 -8.69 8.88 1.71
C GLN A 134 -7.71 9.33 2.81
N GLN A 135 -8.02 10.44 3.47
CA GLN A 135 -7.33 10.92 4.68
C GLN A 135 -7.85 10.18 5.93
N ALA A 136 -7.05 10.12 7.01
CA ALA A 136 -7.47 9.59 8.31
C ALA A 136 -8.19 8.22 8.23
N LYS A 137 -7.63 7.29 7.44
CA LYS A 137 -8.22 5.96 7.20
C LYS A 137 -8.44 5.18 8.49
N ARG A 138 -9.50 4.37 8.51
CA ARG A 138 -9.88 3.47 9.61
C ARG A 138 -9.39 2.06 9.32
N PHE A 139 -8.47 1.55 10.13
CA PHE A 139 -7.84 0.25 9.95
C PHE A 139 -8.21 -0.72 11.05
N LYS A 140 -8.66 -1.92 10.65
CA LYS A 140 -8.59 -3.12 11.47
C LYS A 140 -7.23 -3.77 11.25
N VAL A 141 -6.33 -3.67 12.21
CA VAL A 141 -4.97 -4.21 12.13
C VAL A 141 -4.94 -5.61 12.74
N LEU A 142 -4.59 -6.60 11.93
CA LEU A 142 -4.41 -7.98 12.38
C LEU A 142 -2.92 -8.31 12.49
N ILE A 143 -2.46 -8.61 13.69
CA ILE A 143 -1.05 -8.94 13.94
C ILE A 143 -0.93 -10.44 14.17
N ASN A 144 -0.06 -11.10 13.39
CA ASN A 144 0.33 -12.49 13.68
C ASN A 144 1.63 -12.51 14.50
N PRO A 145 1.57 -12.71 15.83
CA PRO A 145 2.76 -12.68 16.69
C PRO A 145 3.73 -13.83 16.38
N HIS A 146 3.26 -14.90 15.73
CA HIS A 146 4.05 -16.06 15.34
C HIS A 146 4.44 -16.05 13.85
N GLY A 147 4.17 -14.95 13.14
CA GLY A 147 4.57 -14.76 11.75
C GLY A 147 6.08 -14.71 11.59
N GLY A 148 6.62 -15.53 10.67
CA GLY A 148 8.05 -15.56 10.34
C GLY A 148 8.96 -15.74 11.58
N PRO A 149 9.90 -14.81 11.84
CA PRO A 149 10.81 -14.88 12.99
C PRO A 149 10.17 -14.43 14.32
N GLY A 150 8.86 -14.19 14.38
CA GLY A 150 8.17 -13.74 15.59
C GLY A 150 8.38 -12.25 15.92
N THR A 151 8.64 -11.42 14.90
CA THR A 151 8.95 -9.99 15.07
C THR A 151 7.83 -9.04 14.68
N ALA A 152 6.67 -9.55 14.22
CA ALA A 152 5.57 -8.74 13.70
C ALA A 152 5.11 -7.66 14.69
N GLU A 153 4.91 -8.01 15.96
CA GLU A 153 4.52 -7.08 17.02
C GLU A 153 5.54 -5.94 17.20
N LYS A 154 6.83 -6.28 17.21
CA LYS A 154 7.90 -5.30 17.35
C LYS A 154 7.92 -4.36 16.15
N ILE A 155 7.88 -4.92 14.93
CA ILE A 155 7.86 -4.16 13.68
C ILE A 155 6.67 -3.18 13.68
N TYR A 156 5.48 -3.67 14.04
CA TYR A 156 4.29 -2.84 14.15
C TYR A 156 4.54 -1.63 15.06
N LYS A 157 4.91 -1.87 16.32
CA LYS A 157 5.13 -0.81 17.32
C LYS A 157 6.24 0.17 16.97
N THR A 158 7.34 -0.31 16.39
CA THR A 158 8.53 0.55 16.18
C THR A 158 8.55 1.29 14.86
N GLU A 159 7.87 0.77 13.83
CA GLU A 159 7.99 1.29 12.46
C GLU A 159 6.65 1.62 11.78
N ILE A 160 5.58 0.90 12.08
CA ILE A 160 4.28 1.05 11.37
C ILE A 160 3.32 1.95 12.15
N GLU A 161 3.08 1.64 13.42
CA GLU A 161 2.19 2.38 14.31
C GLU A 161 2.54 3.89 14.37
N PRO A 162 3.81 4.31 14.46
CA PRO A 162 4.15 5.72 14.44
C PRO A 162 3.72 6.44 13.15
N ILE A 163 3.78 5.76 12.00
CA ILE A 163 3.36 6.33 10.70
C ILE A 163 1.83 6.48 10.67
N PHE A 164 1.11 5.46 11.12
CA PHE A 164 -0.36 5.50 11.20
C PHE A 164 -0.85 6.61 12.14
N ALA A 165 -0.25 6.72 13.33
CA ALA A 165 -0.58 7.78 14.28
C ALA A 165 -0.27 9.16 13.71
N ALA A 166 0.88 9.32 13.04
CA ALA A 166 1.26 10.58 12.41
C ALA A 166 0.39 11.00 11.22
N ALA A 167 -0.30 10.04 10.59
CA ALA A 167 -1.25 10.27 9.50
C ALA A 167 -2.70 10.41 9.97
N SER A 168 -2.92 10.50 11.28
CA SER A 168 -4.25 10.57 11.91
C SER A 168 -5.17 9.40 11.55
N CYS A 169 -4.61 8.20 11.31
CA CYS A 169 -5.40 7.01 11.07
C CYS A 169 -6.10 6.53 12.36
N HIS A 170 -7.31 5.99 12.23
CA HIS A 170 -8.03 5.34 13.33
C HIS A 170 -7.69 3.84 13.33
N ILE A 171 -7.16 3.34 14.43
CA ILE A 171 -6.60 1.99 14.49
C ILE A 171 -7.34 1.14 15.53
N ASP A 172 -7.82 -0.03 15.11
CA ASP A 172 -8.26 -1.12 15.97
C ASP A 172 -7.33 -2.32 15.77
N VAL A 173 -6.60 -2.73 16.82
CA VAL A 173 -5.61 -3.81 16.74
C VAL A 173 -6.16 -5.10 17.35
N GLU A 174 -5.97 -6.21 16.64
CA GLU A 174 -6.29 -7.55 17.14
C GLU A 174 -5.20 -8.55 16.77
N HIS A 175 -4.86 -9.43 17.70
CA HIS A 175 -3.84 -10.47 17.50
C HIS A 175 -4.48 -11.79 17.07
N THR A 176 -3.89 -12.44 16.06
CA THR A 176 -4.30 -13.80 15.69
C THR A 176 -3.73 -14.81 16.68
N GLU A 177 -4.55 -15.70 17.23
CA GLU A 177 -4.14 -16.62 18.30
C GLU A 177 -3.83 -18.03 17.80
N TYR A 178 -4.45 -18.45 16.69
CA TYR A 178 -4.30 -19.79 16.12
C TYR A 178 -4.47 -19.77 14.59
N SER A 179 -4.09 -20.86 13.92
CA SER A 179 -4.25 -21.00 12.46
C SER A 179 -5.71 -20.84 12.05
N GLN A 180 -5.98 -20.07 11.00
CA GLN A 180 -7.34 -19.76 10.53
C GLN A 180 -8.15 -18.83 11.46
N HIS A 181 -7.53 -18.22 12.48
CA HIS A 181 -8.24 -17.26 13.34
C HIS A 181 -8.69 -16.02 12.54
N ALA A 182 -7.89 -15.55 11.58
CA ALA A 182 -8.25 -14.36 10.80
C ALA A 182 -9.46 -14.59 9.87
N ILE A 183 -9.77 -15.84 9.53
CA ILE A 183 -11.01 -16.19 8.82
C ILE A 183 -12.21 -15.80 9.69
N LYS A 184 -12.20 -16.18 10.97
CA LYS A 184 -13.31 -15.90 11.90
C LYS A 184 -13.46 -14.40 12.11
N ILE A 185 -12.36 -13.70 12.37
CA ILE A 185 -12.34 -12.24 12.55
C ILE A 185 -12.93 -11.54 11.33
N ALA A 186 -12.49 -11.90 10.13
CA ALA A 186 -12.97 -11.27 8.89
C ALA A 186 -14.43 -11.64 8.57
N GLN A 187 -14.88 -12.84 8.93
CA GLN A 187 -16.27 -13.25 8.77
C GLN A 187 -17.20 -12.44 9.68
N GLU A 188 -16.78 -12.14 10.91
CA GLU A 188 -17.56 -11.40 11.92
C GLU A 188 -17.37 -9.87 11.85
N LEU A 189 -16.52 -9.38 10.93
CA LEU A 189 -16.14 -7.96 10.81
C LEU A 189 -17.34 -7.03 10.55
N ASP A 190 -17.42 -5.91 11.26
CA ASP A 190 -18.30 -4.80 10.85
C ASP A 190 -17.66 -4.06 9.66
N ILE A 191 -18.12 -4.37 8.45
CA ILE A 191 -17.56 -3.81 7.21
C ILE A 191 -17.88 -2.32 6.99
N GLU A 192 -18.71 -1.71 7.84
CA GLU A 192 -19.01 -0.27 7.80
C GLU A 192 -18.04 0.54 8.68
N ALA A 193 -17.50 -0.08 9.72
CA ALA A 193 -16.61 0.55 10.69
C ALA A 193 -15.19 0.80 10.15
N TYR A 194 -14.76 0.06 9.13
CA TYR A 194 -13.38 0.07 8.64
C TYR A 194 -13.28 0.37 7.15
N ASP A 195 -12.16 0.98 6.76
CA ASP A 195 -11.81 1.20 5.35
C ASP A 195 -10.91 0.08 4.82
N ALA A 196 -10.07 -0.50 5.69
CA ALA A 196 -9.21 -1.62 5.35
C ALA A 196 -8.94 -2.56 6.53
N VAL A 197 -8.68 -3.82 6.21
CA VAL A 197 -8.04 -4.80 7.11
C VAL A 197 -6.55 -4.86 6.74
N VAL A 198 -5.69 -4.51 7.69
CA VAL A 198 -4.23 -4.44 7.50
C VAL A 198 -3.57 -5.59 8.25
N CYS A 199 -2.99 -6.54 7.51
CA CYS A 199 -2.36 -7.72 8.06
C CYS A 199 -0.86 -7.46 8.27
N ILE A 200 -0.39 -7.45 9.52
CA ILE A 200 1.03 -7.42 9.87
C ILE A 200 1.52 -8.87 9.99
N SER A 201 1.88 -9.46 8.85
CA SER A 201 2.06 -10.91 8.73
C SER A 201 2.79 -11.31 7.44
N GLY A 202 2.89 -12.61 7.19
CA GLY A 202 3.13 -13.14 5.84
C GLY A 202 1.84 -13.27 5.01
N ASP A 203 1.93 -13.79 3.78
CA ASP A 203 0.81 -13.88 2.81
C ASP A 203 -0.38 -14.73 3.30
N GLY A 204 -0.20 -15.58 4.31
CA GLY A 204 -1.25 -16.47 4.82
C GLY A 204 -2.40 -15.75 5.54
N VAL A 205 -2.14 -14.69 6.29
CA VAL A 205 -3.21 -13.96 7.01
C VAL A 205 -4.12 -13.17 6.05
N PRO A 206 -3.63 -12.40 5.05
CA PRO A 206 -4.53 -11.80 4.07
C PRO A 206 -5.32 -12.86 3.28
N HIS A 207 -4.72 -14.04 3.00
CA HIS A 207 -5.47 -15.17 2.42
C HIS A 207 -6.63 -15.63 3.34
N GLU A 208 -6.37 -15.76 4.64
CA GLU A 208 -7.43 -16.05 5.63
C GLU A 208 -8.51 -14.95 5.65
N VAL A 209 -8.11 -13.67 5.60
CA VAL A 209 -9.05 -12.53 5.59
C VAL A 209 -9.96 -12.58 4.36
N PHE A 210 -9.42 -12.74 3.15
CA PHE A 210 -10.24 -12.86 1.93
C PHE A 210 -11.23 -14.02 2.03
N ASN A 211 -10.80 -15.17 2.54
CA ASN A 211 -11.67 -16.32 2.71
C ASN A 211 -12.70 -16.13 3.84
N GLY A 212 -12.40 -15.34 4.87
CA GLY A 212 -13.37 -14.96 5.90
C GLY A 212 -14.45 -14.02 5.35
N LEU A 213 -14.06 -12.98 4.61
CA LEU A 213 -14.99 -12.09 3.91
C LEU A 213 -15.87 -12.88 2.92
N ALA A 214 -15.29 -13.85 2.22
CA ALA A 214 -15.99 -14.73 1.28
C ALA A 214 -17.03 -15.65 1.93
N ARG A 215 -16.91 -15.94 3.23
CA ARG A 215 -17.86 -16.77 4.01
C ARG A 215 -19.02 -15.98 4.59
N ARG A 216 -19.02 -14.66 4.42
CA ARG A 216 -20.12 -13.81 4.89
C ARG A 216 -21.36 -13.97 4.00
N PRO A 217 -22.57 -13.80 4.56
CA PRO A 217 -23.79 -13.73 3.75
C PRO A 217 -23.73 -12.60 2.71
N ASP A 218 -23.11 -11.46 3.05
CA ASP A 218 -22.92 -10.30 2.18
C ASP A 218 -21.54 -10.27 1.51
N ALA A 219 -20.93 -11.44 1.22
CA ALA A 219 -19.54 -11.56 0.76
C ALA A 219 -19.15 -10.62 -0.39
N ARG A 220 -20.01 -10.44 -1.40
CA ARG A 220 -19.73 -9.50 -2.50
C ARG A 220 -19.57 -8.06 -2.00
N LYS A 221 -20.49 -7.60 -1.14
CA LYS A 221 -20.41 -6.26 -0.54
C LYS A 221 -19.14 -6.14 0.30
N ALA A 222 -18.85 -7.15 1.12
CA ALA A 222 -17.67 -7.18 1.98
C ALA A 222 -16.36 -7.10 1.17
N LEU A 223 -16.20 -7.92 0.13
CA LEU A 223 -15.02 -7.95 -0.74
C LEU A 223 -14.85 -6.69 -1.59
N ASN A 224 -15.94 -6.04 -1.99
CA ASN A 224 -15.88 -4.76 -2.71
C ASN A 224 -15.54 -3.58 -1.80
N LYS A 225 -16.01 -3.61 -0.55
CA LYS A 225 -15.93 -2.48 0.38
C LYS A 225 -14.63 -2.46 1.16
N ILE A 226 -14.23 -3.61 1.70
CA ILE A 226 -13.05 -3.70 2.57
C ILE A 226 -11.81 -3.92 1.70
N ALA A 227 -10.88 -2.97 1.75
CA ALA A 227 -9.55 -3.19 1.23
C ALA A 227 -8.82 -4.16 2.17
N VAL A 228 -8.15 -5.17 1.60
CA VAL A 228 -7.25 -6.05 2.37
C VAL A 228 -5.84 -5.67 2.00
N CYS A 229 -5.01 -5.39 3.00
CA CYS A 229 -3.63 -4.98 2.81
C CYS A 229 -2.71 -5.87 3.63
N GLN A 230 -1.48 -6.04 3.15
CA GLN A 230 -0.41 -6.68 3.90
C GLN A 230 0.71 -5.68 4.15
N LEU A 231 1.20 -5.64 5.38
CA LEU A 231 2.49 -5.03 5.72
C LEU A 231 3.45 -6.10 6.27
N PRO A 232 4.77 -5.88 6.19
CA PRO A 232 5.75 -6.91 6.51
C PRO A 232 5.65 -7.36 7.97
N GLY A 233 5.45 -8.66 8.16
CA GLY A 233 5.46 -9.30 9.48
C GLY A 233 5.72 -10.81 9.42
N GLY A 234 5.99 -11.35 8.24
CA GLY A 234 6.30 -12.77 8.03
C GLY A 234 7.46 -12.99 7.06
N SER A 235 7.70 -14.26 6.73
CA SER A 235 8.79 -14.65 5.83
C SER A 235 8.45 -14.48 4.33
N GLY A 236 7.16 -14.47 3.97
CA GLY A 236 6.69 -14.21 2.61
C GLY A 236 5.81 -12.96 2.61
N ASN A 237 6.21 -11.94 1.85
CA ASN A 237 5.54 -10.63 1.78
C ASN A 237 5.18 -10.28 0.33
N GLY A 238 4.70 -11.27 -0.44
CA GLY A 238 4.45 -11.13 -1.88
C GLY A 238 3.34 -10.11 -2.18
N MET A 239 2.29 -10.07 -1.35
CA MET A 239 1.25 -9.05 -1.46
C MET A 239 1.82 -7.65 -1.17
N CYS A 240 2.59 -7.50 -0.09
CA CYS A 240 3.22 -6.23 0.28
C CYS A 240 4.07 -5.68 -0.86
N TRP A 241 4.98 -6.49 -1.42
CA TRP A 241 5.80 -6.08 -2.57
C TRP A 241 4.95 -5.68 -3.78
N SER A 242 3.93 -6.48 -4.11
CA SER A 242 3.12 -6.22 -5.31
C SER A 242 2.33 -4.91 -5.24
N PHE A 243 1.92 -4.47 -4.05
CA PHE A 243 1.13 -3.24 -3.90
C PHE A 243 1.92 -2.02 -3.40
N THR A 244 3.02 -2.22 -2.69
CA THR A 244 3.82 -1.11 -2.11
C THR A 244 5.19 -0.94 -2.75
N GLY A 245 5.66 -1.91 -3.53
CA GLY A 245 6.99 -1.90 -4.14
C GLY A 245 8.14 -2.04 -3.13
N THR A 246 7.85 -2.42 -1.88
CA THR A 246 8.86 -2.56 -0.82
C THR A 246 8.41 -3.53 0.28
N ASP A 247 9.36 -4.09 1.01
CA ASP A 247 9.13 -4.77 2.30
C ASP A 247 9.78 -4.05 3.48
N ALA A 248 10.20 -2.80 3.29
CA ALA A 248 10.63 -1.96 4.40
C ALA A 248 9.39 -1.48 5.18
N PRO A 249 9.21 -1.86 6.46
CA PRO A 249 7.92 -1.70 7.15
C PRO A 249 7.40 -0.27 7.21
N SER A 250 8.27 0.68 7.58
CA SER A 250 7.89 2.10 7.67
C SER A 250 7.58 2.71 6.29
N LEU A 251 8.31 2.35 5.23
CA LEU A 251 8.02 2.83 3.87
C LEU A 251 6.72 2.23 3.33
N ALA A 252 6.50 0.93 3.55
CA ALA A 252 5.26 0.25 3.18
C ALA A 252 4.05 0.86 3.92
N ALA A 253 4.21 1.24 5.19
CA ALA A 253 3.17 1.95 5.94
C ALA A 253 2.84 3.33 5.33
N VAL A 254 3.84 4.10 4.89
CA VAL A 254 3.60 5.35 4.15
C VAL A 254 2.86 5.06 2.85
N ALA A 255 3.33 4.08 2.06
CA ALA A 255 2.67 3.70 0.80
C ALA A 255 1.20 3.30 1.01
N LEU A 256 0.88 2.59 2.09
CA LEU A 256 -0.51 2.20 2.44
C LEU A 256 -1.35 3.42 2.85
N VAL A 257 -0.82 4.29 3.71
CA VAL A 257 -1.49 5.54 4.13
C VAL A 257 -1.80 6.42 2.90
N LYS A 258 -0.85 6.57 1.98
CA LYS A 258 -1.01 7.35 0.74
C LYS A 258 -1.73 6.57 -0.36
N GLY A 259 -1.90 5.26 -0.21
CA GLY A 259 -2.37 4.34 -1.24
C GLY A 259 -3.82 4.60 -1.65
N LYS A 260 -4.09 4.45 -2.95
CA LYS A 260 -5.44 4.52 -3.50
C LYS A 260 -6.10 3.15 -3.41
N ARG A 261 -7.44 3.11 -3.37
CA ARG A 261 -8.16 1.85 -3.52
C ARG A 261 -7.98 1.34 -4.94
N THR A 262 -7.40 0.16 -5.06
CA THR A 262 -7.10 -0.47 -6.35
C THR A 262 -7.82 -1.82 -6.39
N PRO A 263 -8.80 -2.01 -7.29
CA PRO A 263 -9.38 -3.33 -7.49
C PRO A 263 -8.33 -4.27 -8.09
N PHE A 264 -8.38 -5.53 -7.70
CA PHE A 264 -7.54 -6.57 -8.27
C PHE A 264 -8.27 -7.91 -8.23
N ASP A 265 -7.81 -8.86 -9.05
CA ASP A 265 -8.52 -10.11 -9.26
C ASP A 265 -8.27 -11.14 -8.15
N LEU A 266 -9.33 -11.83 -7.75
CA LEU A 266 -9.27 -13.04 -6.92
C LEU A 266 -9.62 -14.26 -7.76
N VAL A 267 -8.86 -15.34 -7.57
CA VAL A 267 -9.10 -16.63 -8.21
C VAL A 267 -9.96 -17.47 -7.28
N SER A 268 -11.04 -18.04 -7.80
CA SER A 268 -11.82 -19.05 -7.08
C SER A 268 -11.33 -20.44 -7.44
N VAL A 269 -10.81 -21.16 -6.45
CA VAL A 269 -10.27 -22.51 -6.58
C VAL A 269 -11.22 -23.52 -5.97
N THR A 270 -11.52 -24.60 -6.68
CA THR A 270 -12.31 -25.72 -6.16
C THR A 270 -11.44 -26.95 -5.95
N GLN A 271 -11.54 -27.58 -4.78
CA GLN A 271 -10.82 -28.82 -4.45
C GLN A 271 -11.73 -29.76 -3.65
N GLY A 272 -12.13 -30.87 -4.26
CA GLY A 272 -13.27 -31.67 -3.78
C GLY A 272 -14.49 -30.75 -3.58
N ASP A 273 -15.08 -30.81 -2.40
CA ASP A 273 -16.28 -30.02 -2.05
C ASP A 273 -15.96 -28.59 -1.55
N LYS A 274 -14.68 -28.18 -1.56
CA LYS A 274 -14.26 -26.87 -1.04
C LYS A 274 -14.10 -25.86 -2.16
N ARG A 275 -14.58 -24.63 -1.91
CA ARG A 275 -14.29 -23.43 -2.70
C ARG A 275 -13.45 -22.46 -1.86
N ILE A 276 -12.30 -22.05 -2.37
CA ILE A 276 -11.32 -21.19 -1.69
C ILE A 276 -10.98 -20.02 -2.61
N LEU A 277 -10.83 -18.81 -2.07
CA LEU A 277 -10.29 -17.69 -2.81
C LEU A 277 -8.77 -17.61 -2.66
N SER A 278 -8.09 -17.38 -3.78
CA SER A 278 -6.66 -17.13 -3.85
C SER A 278 -6.39 -15.77 -4.51
N PHE A 279 -5.31 -15.11 -4.14
CA PHE A 279 -5.02 -13.74 -4.56
C PHE A 279 -3.64 -13.57 -5.22
N LEU A 280 -2.70 -14.50 -5.00
CA LEU A 280 -1.30 -14.33 -5.42
C LEU A 280 -0.87 -15.39 -6.42
N SER A 281 -0.78 -16.65 -6.00
CA SER A 281 -0.28 -17.73 -6.84
C SER A 281 -0.81 -19.07 -6.38
N GLN A 282 -0.88 -20.02 -7.32
CA GLN A 282 -1.11 -21.43 -7.10
C GLN A 282 0.06 -22.20 -7.69
N SER A 283 0.57 -23.17 -6.95
CA SER A 283 1.71 -23.97 -7.38
C SER A 283 1.49 -25.45 -7.08
N VAL A 284 2.02 -26.30 -7.96
CA VAL A 284 2.09 -27.75 -7.78
C VAL A 284 3.50 -28.20 -8.14
N GLY A 285 4.02 -29.19 -7.40
CA GLY A 285 5.36 -29.71 -7.61
C GLY A 285 6.41 -28.87 -6.89
N LEU A 286 7.52 -28.56 -7.57
CA LEU A 286 8.72 -28.00 -6.95
C LEU A 286 8.41 -26.84 -6.00
N THR A 287 7.78 -25.76 -6.47
CA THR A 287 7.52 -24.55 -5.66
C THR A 287 6.68 -24.87 -4.42
N ALA A 288 5.61 -25.65 -4.56
CA ALA A 288 4.77 -26.04 -3.42
C ALA A 288 5.54 -26.90 -2.40
N GLU A 289 6.43 -27.77 -2.87
CA GLU A 289 7.31 -28.56 -2.00
C GLU A 289 8.39 -27.71 -1.33
N LEU A 290 8.83 -26.59 -1.92
CA LEU A 290 9.69 -25.64 -1.24
C LEU A 290 8.97 -25.01 -0.05
N ASP A 291 7.72 -24.63 -0.26
CA ASP A 291 6.94 -23.99 0.79
C ASP A 291 6.64 -24.97 1.92
N LEU A 292 6.06 -26.13 1.60
CA LEU A 292 5.65 -27.16 2.56
C LEU A 292 6.83 -27.94 3.15
N GLY A 293 7.78 -28.33 2.32
CA GLY A 293 8.91 -29.17 2.72
C GLY A 293 9.98 -28.45 3.54
N THR A 294 9.87 -27.11 3.66
CA THR A 294 10.79 -26.29 4.46
C THR A 294 10.12 -25.64 5.67
N GLU A 295 8.87 -26.02 5.99
CA GLU A 295 8.12 -25.50 7.14
C GLU A 295 8.85 -25.72 8.47
N ASN A 296 9.47 -26.88 8.64
CA ASN A 296 10.32 -27.19 9.80
C ASN A 296 11.61 -26.37 9.87
N MET A 297 11.94 -25.62 8.81
CA MET A 297 13.13 -24.77 8.68
C MET A 297 12.80 -23.27 8.76
N ARG A 298 11.62 -22.88 9.26
CA ARG A 298 11.23 -21.46 9.43
C ARG A 298 12.24 -20.62 10.24
N TRP A 299 13.02 -21.25 11.12
CA TRP A 299 14.11 -20.60 11.87
C TRP A 299 15.21 -20.01 10.97
N MET A 300 15.32 -20.46 9.71
CA MET A 300 16.29 -19.95 8.73
C MET A 300 15.82 -18.69 7.98
N GLY A 301 14.59 -18.23 8.23
CA GLY A 301 13.98 -17.15 7.44
C GLY A 301 13.92 -17.50 5.95
N ASN A 302 14.26 -16.55 5.09
CA ASN A 302 14.13 -16.70 3.63
C ASN A 302 15.13 -17.71 3.04
N THR A 303 16.25 -17.99 3.72
CA THR A 303 17.25 -18.98 3.27
C THR A 303 16.66 -20.39 3.15
N ARG A 304 15.58 -20.68 3.88
CA ARG A 304 14.88 -21.99 3.80
C ARG A 304 14.46 -22.32 2.37
N PHE A 305 14.06 -21.33 1.59
CA PHE A 305 13.60 -21.52 0.21
C PHE A 305 14.75 -21.95 -0.71
N THR A 306 15.94 -21.35 -0.55
CA THR A 306 17.16 -21.73 -1.29
C THR A 306 17.59 -23.15 -0.96
N VAL A 307 17.54 -23.55 0.31
CA VAL A 307 17.88 -24.92 0.75
C VAL A 307 16.89 -25.92 0.16
N GLY A 308 15.59 -25.64 0.27
CA GLY A 308 14.56 -26.48 -0.34
C GLY A 308 14.80 -26.65 -1.84
N PHE A 309 15.14 -25.56 -2.54
CA PHE A 309 15.38 -25.60 -3.99
C PHE A 309 16.51 -26.55 -4.34
N LEU A 310 17.67 -26.41 -3.68
CA LEU A 310 18.82 -27.29 -3.91
C LEU A 310 18.49 -28.75 -3.60
N GLN A 311 17.82 -29.03 -2.48
CA GLN A 311 17.40 -30.38 -2.12
C GLN A 311 16.53 -31.01 -3.21
N ARG A 312 15.63 -30.22 -3.82
CA ARG A 312 14.66 -30.74 -4.78
C ARG A 312 15.15 -30.86 -6.21
N VAL A 313 16.03 -29.94 -6.64
CA VAL A 313 16.76 -30.09 -7.91
C VAL A 313 17.54 -31.41 -7.92
N ILE A 314 18.14 -31.81 -6.79
CA ILE A 314 18.86 -33.09 -6.68
C ILE A 314 17.91 -34.30 -6.76
N THR A 315 16.68 -34.18 -6.26
CA THR A 315 15.73 -35.31 -6.23
C THR A 315 14.88 -35.48 -7.50
N GLU A 316 14.86 -34.49 -8.41
CA GLU A 316 14.15 -34.51 -9.71
C GLU A 316 12.74 -35.13 -9.65
N ARG A 317 11.92 -34.73 -8.68
CA ARG A 317 10.55 -35.27 -8.56
C ARG A 317 9.67 -34.82 -9.73
N ILE A 318 8.89 -35.77 -10.23
CA ILE A 318 7.96 -35.59 -11.35
C ILE A 318 6.53 -35.83 -10.85
N TYR A 319 5.62 -35.00 -11.36
CA TYR A 319 4.19 -34.97 -11.06
C TYR A 319 3.42 -35.09 -12.37
N PRO A 320 3.20 -36.30 -12.90
CA PRO A 320 2.44 -36.47 -14.13
C PRO A 320 1.06 -35.81 -13.99
N SER A 321 0.69 -34.97 -14.96
CA SER A 321 -0.57 -34.23 -14.91
C SER A 321 -1.16 -34.05 -16.30
N GLU A 322 -2.46 -33.79 -16.32
CA GLU A 322 -3.20 -33.31 -17.47
C GLU A 322 -3.78 -31.95 -17.09
N ILE A 323 -3.54 -30.95 -17.93
CA ILE A 323 -3.95 -29.57 -17.68
C ILE A 323 -4.96 -29.20 -18.75
N HIS A 324 -6.16 -28.79 -18.32
CA HIS A 324 -7.19 -28.25 -19.20
C HIS A 324 -7.25 -26.74 -19.02
N VAL A 325 -7.15 -26.00 -20.11
CA VAL A 325 -7.09 -24.53 -20.10
C VAL A 325 -8.13 -23.95 -21.05
N LYS A 326 -8.87 -22.95 -20.56
CA LYS A 326 -9.72 -22.08 -21.38
C LYS A 326 -9.23 -20.64 -21.25
N LEU A 327 -8.92 -20.02 -22.38
CA LEU A 327 -8.57 -18.60 -22.41
C LEU A 327 -9.85 -17.78 -22.22
N ALA A 328 -9.88 -16.96 -21.16
CA ALA A 328 -10.99 -16.05 -20.92
C ALA A 328 -10.91 -14.80 -21.82
N ILE A 329 -9.70 -14.32 -22.10
CA ILE A 329 -9.42 -13.17 -22.97
C ILE A 329 -8.15 -13.49 -23.76
N GLU A 330 -8.23 -13.42 -25.08
CA GLU A 330 -7.13 -13.82 -25.96
C GLU A 330 -6.11 -12.69 -26.20
N SER A 331 -6.56 -11.44 -26.26
CA SER A 331 -5.70 -10.30 -26.61
C SER A 331 -5.28 -9.47 -25.40
N LYS A 332 -4.00 -9.07 -25.37
CA LYS A 332 -3.46 -8.18 -24.32
C LYS A 332 -4.16 -6.82 -24.29
N GLU A 333 -4.59 -6.35 -25.46
CA GLU A 333 -5.35 -5.12 -25.61
C GLU A 333 -6.72 -5.22 -24.93
N GLU A 334 -7.40 -6.36 -25.06
CA GLU A 334 -8.67 -6.61 -24.36
C GLU A 334 -8.48 -6.81 -22.87
N ILE A 335 -7.41 -7.48 -22.43
CA ILE A 335 -7.09 -7.58 -20.99
C ILE A 335 -6.92 -6.18 -20.40
N ARG A 336 -6.13 -5.31 -21.05
CA ARG A 336 -5.93 -3.93 -20.61
C ARG A 336 -7.22 -3.11 -20.63
N ARG A 337 -8.02 -3.26 -21.68
CA ARG A 337 -9.32 -2.58 -21.80
C ARG A 337 -10.24 -3.02 -20.68
N ASN A 338 -10.35 -4.33 -20.44
CA ASN A 338 -11.19 -4.90 -19.39
C ASN A 338 -10.76 -4.39 -18.01
N ALA A 339 -9.45 -4.44 -17.71
CA ALA A 339 -8.88 -3.91 -16.47
C ALA A 339 -9.18 -2.41 -16.28
N SER A 340 -9.13 -1.60 -17.34
CA SER A 340 -9.47 -0.17 -17.29
C SER A 340 -10.98 0.10 -17.14
N THR A 341 -11.82 -0.87 -17.50
CA THR A 341 -13.29 -0.77 -17.44
C THR A 341 -13.90 -1.44 -16.21
N VAL A 342 -13.12 -2.08 -15.34
CA VAL A 342 -13.57 -2.51 -14.01
C VAL A 342 -13.89 -1.27 -13.18
N ARG A 343 -15.06 -0.70 -13.44
CA ARG A 343 -15.73 0.21 -12.54
C ARG A 343 -16.32 -0.67 -11.45
N LEU A 344 -16.12 -0.27 -10.19
CA LEU A 344 -16.91 -0.83 -9.09
C LEU A 344 -18.38 -0.80 -9.54
N PRO A 345 -19.07 -1.95 -9.59
CA PRO A 345 -20.48 -1.94 -9.98
C PRO A 345 -21.21 -0.97 -9.05
N PRO A 346 -22.11 -0.12 -9.57
CA PRO A 346 -22.86 0.80 -8.74
C PRO A 346 -23.59 0.03 -7.64
N ASP A 347 -23.61 0.60 -6.44
CA ASP A 347 -24.37 0.05 -5.32
C ASP A 347 -25.85 -0.04 -5.70
N GLY A 348 -26.34 -1.25 -5.94
CA GLY A 348 -27.76 -1.54 -6.11
C GLY A 348 -28.15 -2.05 -7.50
N GLU A 349 -27.87 -3.32 -7.76
CA GLU A 349 -28.72 -4.26 -8.53
C GLU A 349 -27.98 -5.60 -8.62
N HIS A 350 -28.11 -6.44 -7.59
CA HIS A 350 -27.49 -7.76 -7.60
C HIS A 350 -28.50 -8.84 -7.20
N GLU A 351 -28.65 -9.85 -8.05
CA GLU A 351 -29.57 -10.99 -7.90
C GLU A 351 -29.18 -12.00 -6.81
N TYR A 352 -28.01 -11.86 -6.19
CA TYR A 352 -27.48 -12.86 -5.24
C TYR A 352 -26.75 -12.23 -4.04
N GLU A 353 -27.04 -12.79 -2.86
CA GLU A 353 -26.30 -12.59 -1.62
C GLU A 353 -25.16 -13.62 -1.56
N GLY A 354 -23.90 -13.16 -1.45
CA GLY A 354 -22.72 -14.03 -1.33
C GLY A 354 -21.75 -13.95 -2.52
N LEU A 355 -20.93 -15.00 -2.71
CA LEU A 355 -20.03 -15.11 -3.85
C LEU A 355 -20.82 -15.37 -5.15
N PRO A 356 -20.39 -14.83 -6.30
CA PRO A 356 -21.00 -15.18 -7.57
C PRO A 356 -20.87 -16.69 -7.86
N PRO A 357 -21.84 -17.30 -8.55
CA PRO A 357 -21.75 -18.69 -8.96
C PRO A 357 -20.54 -18.91 -9.87
N LEU A 358 -19.99 -20.13 -9.85
CA LEU A 358 -18.87 -20.50 -10.72
C LEU A 358 -19.36 -20.68 -12.14
N GLN A 359 -18.72 -20.00 -13.09
CA GLN A 359 -19.12 -20.03 -14.51
C GLN A 359 -18.97 -21.41 -15.15
N TYR A 360 -17.94 -22.17 -14.73
CA TYR A 360 -17.56 -23.45 -15.34
C TYR A 360 -17.74 -24.63 -14.38
N GLY A 361 -18.56 -24.49 -13.34
CA GLY A 361 -18.75 -25.52 -12.33
C GLY A 361 -17.56 -25.68 -11.38
N THR A 362 -17.40 -26.88 -10.85
CA THR A 362 -16.43 -27.28 -9.83
C THR A 362 -15.56 -28.43 -10.35
N VAL A 363 -14.53 -28.79 -9.57
CA VAL A 363 -13.68 -29.97 -9.86
C VAL A 363 -14.45 -31.32 -9.87
N ASN A 364 -15.67 -31.35 -9.34
CA ASN A 364 -16.51 -32.56 -9.36
C ASN A 364 -17.37 -32.66 -10.64
N ASP A 365 -17.43 -31.60 -11.44
CA ASP A 365 -18.17 -31.55 -12.70
C ASP A 365 -17.28 -32.02 -13.86
N PRO A 366 -17.87 -32.55 -14.96
CA PRO A 366 -17.08 -32.90 -16.15
C PRO A 366 -16.40 -31.66 -16.73
N VAL A 367 -15.16 -31.84 -17.20
CA VAL A 367 -14.42 -30.77 -17.88
C VAL A 367 -15.19 -30.35 -19.13
N PRO A 368 -15.45 -29.05 -19.37
CA PRO A 368 -16.15 -28.61 -20.57
C PRO A 368 -15.38 -28.95 -21.85
N ASP A 369 -16.13 -29.36 -22.89
CA ASP A 369 -15.55 -29.86 -24.15
C ASP A 369 -14.75 -28.81 -24.94
N ASP A 370 -14.93 -27.52 -24.65
CA ASP A 370 -14.25 -26.40 -25.32
C ASP A 370 -12.91 -26.02 -24.68
N TRP A 371 -12.46 -26.77 -23.66
CA TRP A 371 -11.16 -26.54 -23.01
C TRP A 371 -10.04 -27.28 -23.75
N VAL A 372 -8.88 -26.65 -23.85
CA VAL A 372 -7.69 -27.25 -24.47
C VAL A 372 -6.99 -28.13 -23.44
N ALA A 373 -6.88 -29.43 -23.73
CA ALA A 373 -6.18 -30.38 -22.90
C ALA A 373 -4.71 -30.51 -23.30
N GLU A 374 -3.81 -30.46 -22.32
CA GLU A 374 -2.39 -30.70 -22.50
C GLU A 374 -1.88 -31.77 -21.53
N SER A 375 -1.20 -32.79 -22.07
CA SER A 375 -0.62 -33.87 -21.28
C SER A 375 0.82 -33.56 -20.91
N HIS A 376 1.11 -33.59 -19.60
CA HIS A 376 2.42 -33.30 -19.03
C HIS A 376 2.92 -34.46 -18.17
N PRO A 377 3.40 -35.57 -18.77
CA PRO A 377 3.81 -36.78 -18.04
C PRO A 377 5.09 -36.61 -17.22
N LYS A 378 5.84 -35.52 -17.45
CA LYS A 378 7.12 -35.21 -16.80
C LYS A 378 7.13 -33.85 -16.08
N MET A 379 5.98 -33.33 -15.68
CA MET A 379 5.90 -32.02 -15.04
C MET A 379 6.63 -32.01 -13.69
N GLY A 380 7.64 -31.15 -13.54
CA GLY A 380 8.32 -30.94 -12.26
C GLY A 380 7.71 -29.80 -11.43
N ASN A 381 7.10 -28.83 -12.10
CA ASN A 381 6.51 -27.65 -11.48
C ASN A 381 5.38 -27.09 -12.35
N PHE A 382 4.27 -26.75 -11.69
CA PHE A 382 3.22 -25.91 -12.24
C PHE A 382 3.13 -24.66 -11.39
N TYR A 383 3.02 -23.50 -12.03
CA TYR A 383 2.86 -22.24 -11.34
C TYR A 383 1.92 -21.35 -12.16
N CYS A 384 0.89 -20.82 -11.53
CA CYS A 384 0.09 -19.73 -12.06
C CYS A 384 -0.07 -18.68 -10.96
N GLY A 385 -0.13 -17.40 -11.32
CA GLY A 385 -0.27 -16.35 -10.33
C GLY A 385 -0.31 -14.96 -10.92
N ASN A 386 -0.82 -14.03 -10.12
CA ASN A 386 -0.90 -12.61 -10.38
C ASN A 386 0.21 -11.89 -9.59
N VAL A 387 1.45 -12.26 -9.85
CA VAL A 387 2.63 -11.68 -9.19
C VAL A 387 3.25 -10.60 -10.07
N SER A 388 3.51 -9.45 -9.46
CA SER A 388 4.37 -8.43 -10.06
C SER A 388 5.77 -9.00 -10.32
N TRP A 389 6.37 -8.61 -11.45
CA TRP A 389 7.67 -9.12 -11.94
C TRP A 389 8.78 -9.08 -10.87
N ASP A 390 8.75 -8.10 -9.96
CA ASP A 390 9.77 -7.90 -8.93
C ASP A 390 9.74 -8.95 -7.79
N CYS A 391 8.65 -9.73 -7.66
CA CYS A 391 8.51 -10.73 -6.58
C CYS A 391 9.22 -12.06 -6.86
N LEU A 392 9.56 -12.38 -8.12
CA LEU A 392 10.00 -13.72 -8.55
C LEU A 392 11.50 -13.83 -8.88
N VAL A 393 12.38 -13.23 -8.06
CA VAL A 393 13.86 -13.38 -8.05
C VAL A 393 14.62 -12.34 -8.90
N PRO A 394 15.69 -11.69 -8.37
CA PRO A 394 16.63 -10.89 -9.16
C PRO A 394 17.57 -11.83 -9.94
N VAL A 395 17.13 -12.42 -11.03
CA VAL A 395 18.02 -13.15 -11.95
C VAL A 395 17.72 -12.73 -13.39
N HIS A 396 18.74 -12.19 -14.05
CA HIS A 396 18.77 -11.98 -15.49
C HIS A 396 18.59 -13.33 -16.19
N GLY A 397 17.43 -13.56 -16.81
CA GLY A 397 17.22 -14.76 -17.62
C GLY A 397 15.75 -14.96 -18.00
N SER A 398 15.48 -14.88 -19.30
CA SER A 398 14.17 -15.03 -19.92
C SER A 398 13.44 -16.31 -19.47
N THR A 399 12.27 -16.16 -18.84
CA THR A 399 11.29 -17.23 -18.67
C THR A 399 9.92 -16.69 -19.08
N VAL A 400 9.21 -17.45 -19.92
CA VAL A 400 7.88 -17.10 -20.45
C VAL A 400 6.86 -17.26 -19.33
N LEU A 401 6.21 -16.17 -18.91
CA LEU A 401 5.04 -16.19 -18.04
C LEU A 401 3.76 -16.10 -18.89
N MET A 402 2.90 -17.11 -18.74
CA MET A 402 1.51 -17.04 -19.20
C MET A 402 0.73 -16.17 -18.22
N TRP A 403 0.10 -15.13 -18.76
CA TRP A 403 -0.89 -14.33 -18.04
C TRP A 403 -2.22 -15.08 -18.06
N PHE A 404 -2.87 -15.22 -16.91
CA PHE A 404 -4.26 -15.67 -16.79
C PHE A 404 -5.09 -14.56 -16.18
#